data_AF-A0A9P0C8N5-F1
#
_entry.id   AF-A0A9P0C8N5-F1
#
_cell.length_a   1.000
_cell.length_b   1.000
_cell.length_c   1.000
_cell.angle_alpha   90.00
_cell.angle_beta   90.00
_cell.angle_gamma   90.00
#
_symmetry.space_group_name_H-M   'P 1'
#
loop_
_entity.id
_entity.type
_entity.pdbx_description
1 polymer ?
#
loop_
_entity_poly.entity_id
_entity_poly.type
_entity_poly.pdbx_seq_one_letter_code
_entity_poly.pdbx_strand_id
1 'polypeptide(L)'
;MFNYKYLSREHLEGFDNYKYMAIDTSPLSVYVMHPFWNKVVELVPKWVAPNVLTFAGFLLTVLDFLLLSYYDYDYYAASTPLRNATTTEQPINGYTEIIPRHLWYILAVFLFLAYTLDGIDGKQARRTQTSGPLGELFDHGLDSYSVFFIPACLYSIFGRGDFSIPPIRMYYVMWNLLLNFYISHWEKYNTGILFLPWGYDFSMWASTFCFLWTGMKGTAFYKQYLFGGYTLANVFEFLIYGTGVFTNLPVAIYNIYRSYKLRTGKMRSPLEALRPLWSFLTVFAICSVWVHKSTRLPDYDLRVLFLLIGTVFSNVAVSIFFFFH
;
A
#
# COMPACT_ATOMS: atom_id res chain seq x y z
N MET A 1 32.34 13.42 0.99
CA MET A 1 31.47 12.33 0.53
C MET A 1 29.96 12.60 0.72
N PHE A 2 29.55 13.73 1.34
CA PHE A 2 28.14 14.04 1.64
C PHE A 2 27.56 15.29 0.95
N ASN A 3 28.12 15.72 -0.19
CA ASN A 3 27.57 16.85 -0.97
C ASN A 3 26.66 16.39 -2.12
N TYR A 4 25.86 15.34 -1.90
CA TYR A 4 24.79 15.00 -2.84
C TYR A 4 23.59 15.88 -2.53
N LYS A 5 23.36 16.93 -3.33
CA LYS A 5 22.11 17.67 -3.28
C LYS A 5 21.05 16.80 -3.95
N TYR A 6 20.18 16.20 -3.12
CA TYR A 6 19.04 15.43 -3.59
C TYR A 6 18.16 16.28 -4.54
N LEU A 7 18.08 17.60 -4.30
CA LEU A 7 17.26 18.54 -5.06
C LEU A 7 18.13 19.59 -5.76
N SER A 8 17.93 19.77 -7.08
CA SER A 8 18.53 20.85 -7.86
C SER A 8 17.77 22.17 -7.65
N ARG A 9 18.35 23.32 -8.03
CA ARG A 9 17.65 24.62 -8.00
C ARG A 9 16.44 24.64 -8.94
N GLU A 10 16.54 24.02 -10.11
CA GLU A 10 15.42 23.88 -11.05
C GLU A 10 14.25 23.10 -10.41
N HIS A 11 14.52 22.07 -9.60
CA HIS A 11 13.46 21.37 -8.86
C HIS A 11 12.79 22.28 -7.82
N LEU A 12 13.55 23.18 -7.18
CA LEU A 12 13.03 24.12 -6.20
C LEU A 12 12.18 25.22 -6.85
N GLU A 13 12.58 25.71 -8.02
CA GLU A 13 11.83 26.72 -8.78
C GLU A 13 10.52 26.15 -9.39
N GLY A 14 10.49 24.85 -9.70
CA GLY A 14 9.27 24.15 -10.11
C GLY A 14 8.21 24.04 -9.00
N PHE A 15 8.61 24.09 -7.73
CA PHE A 15 7.68 24.00 -6.60
C PHE A 15 6.82 25.26 -6.43
N ASP A 16 7.36 26.44 -6.70
CA ASP A 16 6.64 27.71 -6.49
C ASP A 16 5.45 27.88 -7.46
N ASN A 17 5.46 27.18 -8.59
CA ASN A 17 4.38 27.20 -9.59
C ASN A 17 3.43 26.01 -9.50
N TYR A 18 3.67 25.07 -8.59
CA TYR A 18 2.91 23.83 -8.50
C TYR A 18 1.52 24.05 -7.87
N LYS A 19 0.45 23.68 -8.59
CA LYS A 19 -0.90 23.58 -8.04
C LYS A 19 -1.34 22.13 -7.99
N TYR A 20 -1.60 21.65 -6.78
CA TYR A 20 -2.16 20.32 -6.56
C TYR A 20 -3.52 20.18 -7.24
N MET A 21 -3.65 19.18 -8.09
CA MET A 21 -4.91 18.78 -8.69
C MET A 21 -5.05 17.26 -8.55
N ALA A 22 -5.94 16.86 -7.65
CA ALA A 22 -6.38 15.48 -7.52
C ALA A 22 -7.89 15.38 -7.78
N ILE A 23 -8.29 14.32 -8.47
CA ILE A 23 -9.69 14.01 -8.74
C ILE A 23 -9.99 12.64 -8.14
N ASP A 24 -11.00 12.61 -7.28
CA ASP A 24 -11.57 11.40 -6.74
C ASP A 24 -12.96 11.17 -7.34
N THR A 25 -13.16 9.97 -7.90
CA THR A 25 -14.46 9.53 -8.44
C THR A 25 -14.94 8.23 -7.79
N SER A 26 -14.24 7.74 -6.77
CA SER A 26 -14.61 6.54 -6.01
C SER A 26 -15.97 6.76 -5.36
N PRO A 27 -17.00 5.92 -5.62
CA PRO A 27 -18.29 6.06 -4.96
C PRO A 27 -18.16 5.97 -3.43
N LEU A 28 -17.27 5.12 -2.93
CA LEU A 28 -17.01 4.99 -1.50
C LEU A 28 -16.39 6.28 -0.94
N SER A 29 -15.40 6.84 -1.63
CA SER A 29 -14.80 8.11 -1.21
C SER A 29 -15.81 9.24 -1.20
N VAL A 30 -16.47 9.47 -2.34
CA VAL A 30 -17.33 10.64 -2.57
C VAL A 30 -18.53 10.64 -1.64
N TYR A 31 -19.20 9.50 -1.46
CA TYR A 31 -20.46 9.44 -0.71
C TYR A 31 -20.31 9.09 0.76
N VAL A 32 -19.20 8.45 1.17
CA VAL A 32 -19.00 8.00 2.55
C VAL A 32 -17.79 8.68 3.19
N MET A 33 -16.61 8.53 2.58
CA MET A 33 -15.36 8.94 3.22
C MET A 33 -15.20 10.45 3.28
N HIS A 34 -15.44 11.18 2.19
CA HIS A 34 -15.35 12.64 2.20
C HIS A 34 -16.29 13.30 3.21
N PRO A 35 -17.58 12.92 3.32
CA PRO A 35 -18.45 13.40 4.40
C PRO A 35 -17.92 13.06 5.81
N PHE A 36 -17.40 11.85 6.00
CA PHE A 36 -16.81 11.42 7.27
C PHE A 36 -15.56 12.25 7.62
N TRP A 37 -14.58 12.31 6.73
CA TRP A 37 -13.34 13.06 6.89
C TRP A 37 -13.57 14.57 7.06
N ASN A 38 -14.57 15.15 6.40
CA ASN A 38 -14.95 16.55 6.61
C ASN A 38 -15.41 16.83 8.04
N LYS A 39 -16.05 15.86 8.70
CA LYS A 39 -16.41 15.97 10.13
C LYS A 39 -15.21 15.71 11.04
N VAL A 40 -14.41 14.68 10.72
CA VAL A 40 -13.26 14.30 11.55
C VAL A 40 -12.20 15.40 11.58
N VAL A 41 -11.91 16.05 10.45
CA VAL A 41 -10.90 17.12 10.40
C VAL A 41 -11.26 18.30 11.31
N GLU A 42 -12.53 18.55 11.58
CA GLU A 42 -12.97 19.63 12.49
C GLU A 42 -12.51 19.38 13.94
N LEU A 43 -12.36 18.11 14.32
CA LEU A 43 -11.85 17.69 15.64
C LEU A 43 -10.35 17.98 15.81
N VAL A 44 -9.61 18.10 14.69
CA VAL A 44 -8.18 18.38 14.72
C VAL A 44 -7.96 19.87 15.04
N PRO A 45 -7.18 20.23 16.07
CA PRO A 45 -6.85 21.63 16.33
C PRO A 45 -6.07 22.27 15.17
N LYS A 46 -6.29 23.55 14.90
CA LYS A 46 -5.60 24.28 13.80
C LYS A 46 -4.08 24.42 13.97
N TRP A 47 -3.56 24.23 15.19
CA TRP A 47 -2.12 24.26 15.44
C TRP A 47 -1.41 22.95 15.07
N VAL A 48 -2.17 21.86 14.84
CA VAL A 48 -1.60 20.60 14.37
C VAL A 48 -1.32 20.73 12.87
N ALA A 49 -0.04 20.59 12.52
CA ALA A 49 0.40 20.61 11.13
C ALA A 49 -0.09 19.36 10.39
N PRO A 50 -0.50 19.48 9.10
CA PRO A 50 -0.97 18.35 8.30
C PRO A 50 0.02 17.18 8.26
N ASN A 51 1.30 17.45 8.04
CA ASN A 51 2.34 16.43 7.96
C ASN A 51 2.49 15.62 9.27
N VAL A 52 2.05 16.14 10.42
CA VAL A 52 2.03 15.37 11.67
C VAL A 52 0.95 14.29 11.61
N LEU A 53 -0.20 14.57 10.98
CA LEU A 53 -1.27 13.60 10.77
C LEU A 53 -0.79 12.48 9.84
N THR A 54 -0.22 12.84 8.70
CA THR A 54 0.41 11.91 7.74
C THR A 54 1.46 11.03 8.44
N PHE A 55 2.39 11.64 9.18
CA PHE A 55 3.45 10.91 9.86
C PHE A 55 2.92 10.00 10.98
N ALA A 56 1.92 10.45 11.74
CA ALA A 56 1.28 9.63 12.75
C ALA A 56 0.57 8.42 12.13
N GLY A 57 -0.15 8.61 11.02
CA GLY A 57 -0.79 7.52 10.28
C GLY A 57 0.22 6.51 9.75
N PHE A 58 1.32 6.99 9.16
CA PHE A 58 2.43 6.15 8.73
C PHE A 58 3.06 5.34 9.89
N LEU A 59 3.29 5.96 11.05
CA LEU A 59 3.84 5.24 12.19
C LEU A 59 2.91 4.12 12.68
N LEU A 60 1.59 4.27 12.56
CA LEU A 60 0.65 3.19 12.89
C LEU A 60 0.80 1.99 11.95
N THR A 61 1.01 2.20 10.64
CA THR A 61 1.26 1.08 9.71
C THR A 61 2.61 0.40 9.96
N VAL A 62 3.63 1.18 10.35
CA VAL A 62 4.92 0.63 10.81
C VAL A 62 4.75 -0.18 12.09
N LEU A 63 3.97 0.32 13.06
CA LEU A 63 3.70 -0.38 14.31
C LEU A 63 2.98 -1.70 14.08
N ASP A 64 1.98 -1.75 13.19
CA ASP A 64 1.32 -3.00 12.78
C ASP A 64 2.34 -4.02 12.27
N PHE A 65 3.22 -3.58 11.36
CA PHE A 65 4.26 -4.42 10.81
C PHE A 65 5.24 -4.91 11.87
N LEU A 66 5.69 -4.04 12.78
CA LEU A 66 6.63 -4.40 13.84
C LEU A 66 6.01 -5.34 14.87
N LEU A 67 4.76 -5.11 15.27
CA LEU A 67 4.03 -5.99 16.19
C LEU A 67 3.88 -7.38 15.60
N LEU A 68 3.43 -7.50 14.34
CA LEU A 68 3.35 -8.80 13.67
C LEU A 68 4.73 -9.44 13.45
N SER A 69 5.77 -8.64 13.20
CA SER A 69 7.14 -9.15 13.10
C SER A 69 7.67 -9.68 14.43
N TYR A 70 7.25 -9.11 15.55
CA TYR A 70 7.62 -9.57 16.89
C TYR A 70 6.95 -10.91 17.24
N TYR A 71 5.67 -11.08 16.91
CA TYR A 71 4.93 -12.32 17.19
C TYR A 71 5.13 -13.42 16.15
N ASP A 72 5.36 -13.07 14.89
CA ASP A 72 5.44 -14.00 13.76
C ASP A 72 6.38 -13.50 12.67
N TYR A 73 7.69 -13.48 12.96
CA TYR A 73 8.69 -13.01 12.00
C TYR A 73 8.67 -13.82 10.69
N ASP A 74 8.53 -15.14 10.76
CA ASP A 74 8.67 -16.04 9.61
C ASP A 74 7.37 -16.36 8.87
N TYR A 75 6.23 -15.78 9.27
CA TYR A 75 4.89 -16.06 8.73
C TYR A 75 4.36 -17.49 8.99
N TYR A 76 4.82 -18.16 10.05
CA TYR A 76 4.40 -19.52 10.41
C TYR A 76 3.31 -19.57 11.48
N ALA A 77 3.01 -18.46 12.17
CA ALA A 77 2.04 -18.44 13.27
C ALA A 77 0.66 -18.96 12.85
N ALA A 78 0.15 -18.48 11.71
CA ALA A 78 -1.12 -18.95 11.15
C ALA A 78 -1.02 -20.32 10.47
N SER A 79 0.17 -20.90 10.33
CA SER A 79 0.43 -22.13 9.55
C SER A 79 0.84 -23.34 10.40
N THR A 80 0.90 -23.20 11.73
CA THR A 80 1.37 -24.26 12.63
C THR A 80 0.24 -25.27 12.91
N PRO A 81 0.37 -26.55 12.49
CA PRO A 81 -0.63 -27.58 12.77
C PRO A 81 -0.54 -28.07 14.23
N LEU A 82 -1.68 -28.48 14.79
CA LEU A 82 -1.84 -28.92 16.18
C LEU A 82 -0.83 -29.98 16.66
N ARG A 83 -0.32 -30.83 15.77
CA ARG A 83 0.64 -31.90 16.14
C ARG A 83 1.93 -31.39 16.81
N ASN A 84 2.27 -30.13 16.62
CA ASN A 84 3.53 -29.55 17.10
C ASN A 84 3.36 -28.56 18.26
N ALA A 85 2.15 -28.32 18.76
CA ALA A 85 1.86 -27.26 19.74
C ALA A 85 1.38 -27.82 21.08
N THR A 86 2.01 -27.37 22.17
CA THR A 86 1.71 -27.73 23.57
C THR A 86 0.66 -26.80 24.22
N THR A 87 -0.20 -26.15 23.43
CA THR A 87 -1.13 -25.13 23.91
C THR A 87 -2.45 -25.70 24.44
N THR A 88 -2.99 -25.03 25.46
CA THR A 88 -4.24 -25.39 26.19
C THR A 88 -5.52 -24.85 25.55
N GLU A 89 -5.44 -24.09 24.46
CA GLU A 89 -6.61 -23.55 23.76
C GLU A 89 -7.19 -24.57 22.76
N GLN A 90 -8.53 -24.71 22.75
CA GLN A 90 -9.25 -25.59 21.83
C GLN A 90 -8.97 -25.17 20.38
N PRO A 91 -8.49 -26.09 19.51
CA PRO A 91 -8.14 -25.76 18.14
C PRO A 91 -9.39 -25.41 17.33
N ILE A 92 -9.26 -24.42 16.46
CA ILE A 92 -10.23 -24.16 15.39
C ILE A 92 -9.63 -24.79 14.13
N ASN A 93 -10.37 -25.66 13.44
CA ASN A 93 -9.93 -26.35 12.22
C ASN A 93 -8.57 -27.08 12.28
N GLY A 94 -8.09 -27.48 13.47
CA GLY A 94 -6.82 -28.22 13.63
C GLY A 94 -5.54 -27.36 13.57
N TYR A 95 -5.67 -26.03 13.60
CA TYR A 95 -4.55 -25.08 13.69
C TYR A 95 -4.57 -24.35 15.03
N THR A 96 -3.39 -24.01 15.53
CA THR A 96 -3.22 -23.26 16.78
C THR A 96 -3.05 -21.77 16.51
N GLU A 97 -3.75 -20.94 17.26
CA GLU A 97 -3.60 -19.49 17.19
C GLU A 97 -2.39 -19.07 18.04
N ILE A 98 -1.29 -18.70 17.39
CA ILE A 98 -0.06 -18.23 18.07
C ILE A 98 -0.12 -16.72 18.32
N ILE A 99 -0.72 -15.95 17.40
CA ILE A 99 -0.89 -14.51 17.54
C ILE A 99 -2.08 -14.23 18.46
N PRO A 100 -1.93 -13.47 19.57
CA PRO A 100 -3.04 -13.21 20.47
C PRO A 100 -4.22 -12.53 19.76
N ARG A 101 -5.44 -13.02 19.97
CA ARG A 101 -6.62 -12.50 19.24
C ARG A 101 -6.88 -11.01 19.41
N HIS A 102 -6.56 -10.47 20.58
CA HIS A 102 -6.72 -9.05 20.85
C HIS A 102 -5.79 -8.18 20.00
N LEU A 103 -4.64 -8.72 19.57
CA LEU A 103 -3.72 -8.01 18.68
C LEU A 103 -4.42 -7.69 17.36
N TRP A 104 -5.17 -8.63 16.78
CA TRP A 104 -5.91 -8.38 15.53
C TRP A 104 -6.89 -7.19 15.63
N TYR A 105 -7.53 -6.97 16.78
CA TYR A 105 -8.37 -5.79 16.99
C TYR A 105 -7.55 -4.50 17.08
N ILE A 106 -6.38 -4.54 17.73
CA ILE A 106 -5.46 -3.39 17.80
C ILE A 106 -4.98 -3.03 16.40
N LEU A 107 -4.56 -4.02 15.60
CA LEU A 107 -4.12 -3.81 14.20
C LEU A 107 -5.25 -3.21 13.35
N ALA A 108 -6.49 -3.67 13.52
CA ALA A 108 -7.64 -3.07 12.84
C ALA A 108 -7.82 -1.59 13.20
N VAL A 109 -7.68 -1.24 14.48
CA VAL A 109 -7.79 0.14 14.95
C VAL A 109 -6.64 0.99 14.40
N PHE A 110 -5.42 0.48 14.42
CA PHE A 110 -4.24 1.18 13.89
C PHE A 110 -4.38 1.43 12.39
N LEU A 111 -4.75 0.43 11.60
CA LEU A 111 -4.99 0.59 10.17
C LEU A 111 -6.12 1.58 9.88
N PHE A 112 -7.25 1.50 10.61
CA PHE A 112 -8.36 2.43 10.42
C PHE A 112 -7.98 3.88 10.77
N LEU A 113 -7.22 4.06 11.85
CA LEU A 113 -6.70 5.38 12.23
C LEU A 113 -5.68 5.88 11.21
N ALA A 114 -4.77 5.03 10.72
CA ALA A 114 -3.80 5.38 9.69
C ALA A 114 -4.50 5.91 8.43
N TYR A 115 -5.46 5.13 7.91
CA TYR A 115 -6.29 5.52 6.77
C TYR A 115 -7.11 6.79 7.02
N THR A 116 -7.59 6.99 8.25
CA THR A 116 -8.34 8.20 8.60
C THR A 116 -7.44 9.44 8.65
N LEU A 117 -6.25 9.31 9.24
CA LEU A 117 -5.27 10.40 9.37
C LEU A 117 -4.74 10.85 8.01
N ASP A 118 -4.45 9.89 7.14
CA ASP A 118 -4.15 10.08 5.72
C ASP A 118 -5.25 10.88 5.02
N GLY A 119 -6.50 10.39 5.03
CA GLY A 119 -7.61 11.05 4.34
C GLY A 119 -8.00 12.46 4.84
N ILE A 120 -7.58 12.87 6.04
CA ILE A 120 -7.86 14.21 6.60
C ILE A 120 -6.69 15.19 6.46
N ASP A 121 -5.48 14.75 6.12
CA ASP A 121 -4.30 15.62 6.14
C ASP A 121 -4.39 16.76 5.11
N GLY A 122 -4.83 16.49 3.88
CA GLY A 122 -5.03 17.46 2.83
C GLY A 122 -6.21 18.38 3.12
N LYS A 123 -7.21 17.88 3.87
CA LYS A 123 -8.32 18.70 4.37
C LYS A 123 -7.82 19.66 5.45
N GLN A 124 -6.95 19.19 6.34
CA GLN A 124 -6.32 20.04 7.34
C GLN A 124 -5.42 21.08 6.66
N ALA A 125 -4.63 20.69 5.66
CA ALA A 125 -3.75 21.60 4.92
C ALA A 125 -4.52 22.74 4.25
N ARG A 126 -5.69 22.45 3.66
CA ARG A 126 -6.60 23.48 3.12
C ARG A 126 -7.16 24.38 4.23
N ARG A 127 -7.52 23.81 5.39
CA ARG A 127 -8.07 24.56 6.53
C ARG A 127 -7.03 25.47 7.21
N THR A 128 -5.77 25.08 7.21
CA THR A 128 -4.65 25.87 7.77
C THR A 128 -3.94 26.73 6.74
N GLN A 129 -4.33 26.66 5.45
CA GLN A 129 -3.68 27.36 4.34
C GLN A 129 -2.19 26.99 4.20
N THR A 130 -1.86 25.74 4.49
CA THR A 130 -0.51 25.18 4.40
C THR A 130 -0.41 24.10 3.32
N SER A 131 -1.29 24.14 2.31
CA SER A 131 -1.18 23.29 1.13
C SER A 131 0.03 23.70 0.30
N GLY A 132 0.97 22.78 0.12
CA GLY A 132 2.18 23.02 -0.65
C GLY A 132 2.78 21.72 -1.17
N PRO A 133 3.64 21.79 -2.19
CA PRO A 133 4.18 20.61 -2.86
C PRO A 133 5.10 19.78 -1.97
N LEU A 134 5.75 20.39 -0.97
CA LEU A 134 6.54 19.65 0.02
C LEU A 134 5.66 18.77 0.92
N GLY A 135 4.48 19.25 1.29
CA GLY A 135 3.53 18.47 2.09
C GLY A 135 3.00 17.28 1.30
N GLU A 136 2.64 17.50 0.03
CA GLU A 136 2.22 16.42 -0.87
C GLU A 136 3.33 15.39 -1.12
N LEU A 137 4.56 15.86 -1.34
CA LEU A 137 5.71 14.96 -1.49
C LEU A 137 5.89 14.08 -0.24
N PHE A 138 5.75 14.68 0.94
CA PHE A 138 5.88 13.98 2.21
C PHE A 138 4.80 12.91 2.36
N ASP A 139 3.55 13.27 2.06
CA ASP A 139 2.39 12.38 2.04
C ASP A 139 2.58 11.18 1.12
N HIS A 140 2.75 11.45 -0.18
CA HIS A 140 2.94 10.42 -1.20
C HIS A 140 4.18 9.54 -0.97
N GLY A 141 5.23 10.12 -0.36
CA GLY A 141 6.45 9.39 -0.01
C GLY A 141 6.26 8.42 1.16
N LEU A 142 5.42 8.75 2.13
CA LEU A 142 5.06 7.82 3.22
C LEU A 142 4.06 6.78 2.74
N ASP A 143 3.12 7.17 1.89
CA ASP A 143 2.19 6.27 1.23
C ASP A 143 2.91 5.16 0.46
N SER A 144 3.99 5.49 -0.28
CA SER A 144 4.73 4.47 -1.02
C SER A 144 5.33 3.38 -0.13
N TYR A 145 5.62 3.68 1.15
CA TYR A 145 5.99 2.67 2.14
C TYR A 145 4.77 1.89 2.65
N SER A 146 3.67 2.58 2.95
CA SER A 146 2.43 1.93 3.43
C SER A 146 1.92 0.86 2.46
N VAL A 147 2.15 1.03 1.14
CA VAL A 147 1.79 0.04 0.10
C VAL A 147 2.36 -1.36 0.37
N PHE A 148 3.51 -1.51 1.03
CA PHE A 148 4.02 -2.85 1.36
C PHE A 148 3.78 -3.26 2.81
N PHE A 149 3.74 -2.32 3.76
CA PHE A 149 3.50 -2.67 5.17
C PHE A 149 2.13 -3.32 5.36
N ILE A 150 1.07 -2.77 4.77
CA ILE A 150 -0.30 -3.25 4.96
C ILE A 150 -0.47 -4.67 4.40
N PRO A 151 -0.09 -4.98 3.14
CA PRO A 151 -0.19 -6.34 2.60
C PRO A 151 0.73 -7.34 3.31
N ALA A 152 1.91 -6.90 3.78
CA ALA A 152 2.78 -7.73 4.58
C ALA A 152 2.12 -8.12 5.93
N CYS A 153 1.32 -7.23 6.51
CA CYS A 153 0.53 -7.53 7.69
C CYS A 153 -0.61 -8.51 7.38
N LEU A 154 -1.37 -8.27 6.29
CA LEU A 154 -2.45 -9.17 5.84
C LEU A 154 -1.95 -10.58 5.54
N TYR A 155 -0.73 -10.73 5.00
CA TYR A 155 -0.15 -12.04 4.76
C TYR A 155 0.00 -12.86 6.04
N SER A 156 0.18 -12.22 7.20
CA SER A 156 0.23 -12.89 8.51
C SER A 156 -1.09 -13.55 8.91
N ILE A 157 -2.23 -13.10 8.36
CA ILE A 157 -3.54 -13.74 8.59
C ILE A 157 -3.55 -15.16 8.00
N PHE A 158 -2.98 -15.31 6.80
CA PHE A 158 -2.94 -16.58 6.09
C PHE A 158 -1.69 -17.40 6.45
N GLY A 159 -0.59 -16.75 6.80
CA GLY A 159 0.73 -17.37 6.96
C GLY A 159 1.32 -17.84 5.64
N ARG A 160 2.37 -18.66 5.67
CA ARG A 160 3.08 -19.13 4.46
C ARG A 160 2.96 -20.62 4.15
N GLY A 161 2.31 -21.39 5.02
CA GLY A 161 2.12 -22.83 4.87
C GLY A 161 0.82 -23.20 4.15
N ASP A 162 0.25 -24.33 4.54
CA ASP A 162 -0.95 -24.88 3.91
C ASP A 162 -2.13 -23.88 3.93
N PHE A 163 -2.98 -23.98 2.92
CA PHE A 163 -4.13 -23.10 2.70
C PHE A 163 -3.78 -21.61 2.54
N SER A 164 -2.52 -21.30 2.21
CA SER A 164 -2.06 -19.94 1.94
C SER A 164 -1.44 -19.78 0.54
N ILE A 165 -1.02 -18.56 0.23
CA ILE A 165 -0.21 -18.23 -0.95
C ILE A 165 1.26 -18.54 -0.63
N PRO A 166 1.96 -19.34 -1.45
CA PRO A 166 3.40 -19.58 -1.30
C PRO A 166 4.23 -18.28 -1.30
N PRO A 167 5.37 -18.21 -0.58
CA PRO A 167 6.19 -16.99 -0.48
C PRO A 167 6.55 -16.35 -1.84
N ILE A 168 6.91 -17.16 -2.84
CA ILE A 168 7.25 -16.66 -4.18
C ILE A 168 6.05 -16.03 -4.89
N ARG A 169 4.83 -16.52 -4.67
CA ARG A 169 3.61 -15.93 -5.22
C ARG A 169 3.28 -14.64 -4.48
N MET A 170 3.42 -14.61 -3.15
CA MET A 170 3.24 -13.39 -2.36
C MET A 170 4.24 -12.29 -2.77
N TYR A 171 5.48 -12.65 -3.12
CA TYR A 171 6.46 -11.72 -3.70
C TYR A 171 5.92 -11.02 -4.96
N TYR A 172 5.29 -11.75 -5.88
CA TYR A 172 4.69 -11.16 -7.08
C TYR A 172 3.41 -10.38 -6.81
N VAL A 173 2.60 -10.80 -5.81
CA VAL A 173 1.46 -10.03 -5.33
C VAL A 173 1.93 -8.68 -4.81
N MET A 174 3.02 -8.65 -4.04
CA MET A 174 3.62 -7.40 -3.56
C MET A 174 4.03 -6.49 -4.72
N TRP A 175 4.73 -7.02 -5.73
CA TRP A 175 5.09 -6.25 -6.91
C TRP A 175 3.88 -5.73 -7.70
N ASN A 176 2.78 -6.48 -7.76
CA ASN A 176 1.55 -6.02 -8.36
C ASN A 176 0.95 -4.83 -7.60
N LEU A 177 0.95 -4.86 -6.27
CA LEU A 177 0.46 -3.75 -5.44
C LEU A 177 1.33 -2.50 -5.62
N LEU A 178 2.66 -2.66 -5.62
CA LEU A 178 3.59 -1.56 -5.89
C LEU A 178 3.42 -1.00 -7.31
N LEU A 179 3.22 -1.86 -8.32
CA LEU A 179 2.92 -1.42 -9.69
C LEU A 179 1.62 -0.61 -9.75
N ASN A 180 0.58 -1.05 -9.04
CA ASN A 180 -0.70 -0.34 -8.99
C ASN A 180 -0.56 1.07 -8.43
N PHE A 181 0.15 1.23 -7.33
CA PHE A 181 0.47 2.55 -6.79
C PHE A 181 1.29 3.39 -7.79
N TYR A 182 2.27 2.77 -8.44
CA TYR A 182 3.13 3.45 -9.41
C TYR A 182 2.35 3.92 -10.65
N ILE A 183 1.35 3.16 -11.10
CA ILE A 183 0.49 3.50 -12.25
C ILE A 183 -0.29 4.80 -12.02
N SER A 184 -0.84 5.04 -10.82
CA SER A 184 -1.55 6.30 -10.52
C SER A 184 -0.63 7.53 -10.61
N HIS A 185 0.64 7.35 -10.28
CA HIS A 185 1.65 8.40 -10.39
C HIS A 185 2.20 8.55 -11.82
N TRP A 186 2.29 7.46 -12.57
CA TRP A 186 2.54 7.50 -14.00
C TRP A 186 1.41 8.19 -14.78
N GLU A 187 0.16 8.00 -14.36
CA GLU A 187 -0.99 8.73 -14.86
C GLU A 187 -0.87 10.22 -14.56
N LYS A 188 -0.62 10.59 -13.29
CA LYS A 188 -0.36 11.99 -12.88
C LYS A 188 0.78 12.61 -13.67
N TYR A 189 1.86 11.87 -13.88
CA TYR A 189 2.98 12.33 -14.68
C TYR A 189 2.48 12.79 -16.04
N ASN A 190 1.72 11.99 -16.77
CA ASN A 190 1.26 12.30 -18.13
C ASN A 190 0.12 13.33 -18.21
N THR A 191 -0.82 13.30 -17.28
CA THR A 191 -2.03 14.16 -17.31
C THR A 191 -1.86 15.46 -16.54
N GLY A 192 -0.94 15.52 -15.57
CA GLY A 192 -0.82 16.60 -14.59
C GLY A 192 -1.84 16.53 -13.44
N ILE A 193 -2.70 15.50 -13.41
CA ILE A 193 -3.77 15.32 -12.41
C ILE A 193 -3.61 13.95 -11.76
N LEU A 194 -3.64 13.91 -10.43
CA LEU A 194 -3.68 12.64 -9.70
C LEU A 194 -5.11 12.11 -9.67
N PHE A 195 -5.35 10.96 -10.29
CA PHE A 195 -6.62 10.26 -10.15
C PHE A 195 -6.48 9.21 -9.05
N LEU A 196 -7.34 9.32 -8.04
CA LEU A 196 -7.34 8.38 -6.92
C LEU A 196 -7.97 7.04 -7.37
N PRO A 197 -7.26 5.91 -7.23
CA PRO A 197 -7.77 4.63 -7.68
C PRO A 197 -8.89 4.15 -6.76
N TRP A 198 -10.04 3.77 -7.35
CA TRP A 198 -11.20 3.32 -6.58
C TRP A 198 -10.89 2.16 -5.64
N GLY A 199 -9.96 1.28 -6.03
CA GLY A 199 -9.56 0.14 -5.22
C GLY A 199 -8.94 0.50 -3.86
N TYR A 200 -8.37 1.69 -3.70
CA TYR A 200 -7.67 2.09 -2.47
C TYR A 200 -8.60 2.08 -1.25
N ASP A 201 -9.65 2.90 -1.24
CA ASP A 201 -10.59 2.97 -0.11
C ASP A 201 -11.22 1.61 0.21
N PHE A 202 -11.61 0.88 -0.84
CA PHE A 202 -12.19 -0.46 -0.69
C PHE A 202 -11.19 -1.42 -0.04
N SER A 203 -9.92 -1.37 -0.45
CA SER A 203 -8.86 -2.19 0.13
C SER A 203 -8.60 -1.83 1.60
N MET A 204 -8.66 -0.55 1.99
CA MET A 204 -8.43 -0.13 3.38
C MET A 204 -9.55 -0.63 4.31
N TRP A 205 -10.80 -0.51 3.87
CA TRP A 205 -11.94 -1.07 4.59
C TRP A 205 -11.91 -2.60 4.63
N ALA A 206 -11.66 -3.26 3.49
CA ALA A 206 -11.59 -4.71 3.41
C ALA A 206 -10.49 -5.25 4.35
N SER A 207 -9.33 -4.61 4.39
CA SER A 207 -8.20 -4.97 5.25
C SER A 207 -8.54 -4.79 6.73
N THR A 208 -9.16 -3.65 7.09
CA THR A 208 -9.64 -3.37 8.45
C THR A 208 -10.65 -4.43 8.90
N PHE A 209 -11.63 -4.76 8.04
CA PHE A 209 -12.60 -5.81 8.33
C PHE A 209 -11.96 -7.21 8.42
N CYS A 210 -10.94 -7.50 7.61
CA CYS A 210 -10.19 -8.75 7.71
C CYS A 210 -9.50 -8.88 9.08
N PHE A 211 -8.88 -7.82 9.59
CA PHE A 211 -8.29 -7.85 10.93
C PHE A 211 -9.35 -8.02 12.03
N LEU A 212 -10.47 -7.28 11.98
CA LEU A 212 -11.57 -7.46 12.93
C LEU A 212 -12.13 -8.89 12.91
N TRP A 213 -12.35 -9.42 11.71
CA TRP A 213 -12.87 -10.79 11.53
C TRP A 213 -11.88 -11.84 12.03
N THR A 214 -10.59 -11.63 11.79
CA THR A 214 -9.52 -12.51 12.31
C THR A 214 -9.47 -12.47 13.84
N GLY A 215 -9.67 -11.31 14.47
CA GLY A 215 -9.81 -11.21 15.92
C GLY A 215 -10.99 -12.01 16.47
N MET A 216 -12.11 -12.04 15.74
CA MET A 216 -13.32 -12.77 16.15
C MET A 216 -13.22 -14.28 15.93
N LYS A 217 -12.74 -14.71 14.76
CA LYS A 217 -12.77 -16.12 14.33
C LYS A 217 -11.43 -16.84 14.45
N GLY A 218 -10.33 -16.11 14.60
CA GLY A 218 -8.97 -16.63 14.52
C GLY A 218 -8.50 -16.86 13.08
N THR A 219 -7.18 -17.01 12.91
CA THR A 219 -6.53 -17.29 11.62
C THR A 219 -6.93 -18.65 11.03
N ALA A 220 -7.30 -19.60 11.89
CA ALA A 220 -7.80 -20.91 11.50
C ALA A 220 -9.07 -20.89 10.63
N PHE A 221 -9.87 -19.81 10.70
CA PHE A 221 -11.02 -19.62 9.82
C PHE A 221 -10.61 -19.61 8.33
N TYR A 222 -9.41 -19.12 8.03
CA TYR A 222 -8.93 -18.99 6.66
C TYR A 222 -8.39 -20.33 6.10
N LYS A 223 -8.31 -21.38 6.93
CA LYS A 223 -7.81 -22.71 6.59
C LYS A 223 -8.90 -23.62 6.03
N GLN A 224 -9.43 -23.22 4.88
CA GLN A 224 -10.50 -23.96 4.19
C GLN A 224 -10.40 -23.81 2.67
N TYR A 225 -10.87 -24.83 1.96
CA TYR A 225 -11.12 -24.77 0.53
C TYR A 225 -12.52 -24.18 0.28
N LEU A 226 -12.64 -23.32 -0.72
CA LEU A 226 -13.92 -22.76 -1.14
C LEU A 226 -14.56 -23.62 -2.24
N PHE A 227 -13.88 -23.76 -3.37
CA PHE A 227 -14.36 -24.51 -4.52
C PHE A 227 -13.18 -25.03 -5.36
N GLY A 228 -13.29 -26.24 -5.89
CA GLY A 228 -12.33 -26.78 -6.87
C GLY A 228 -10.87 -26.82 -6.40
N GLY A 229 -10.62 -26.94 -5.08
CA GLY A 229 -9.27 -26.92 -4.49
C GLY A 229 -8.67 -25.53 -4.29
N TYR A 230 -9.41 -24.46 -4.61
CA TYR A 230 -8.97 -23.09 -4.33
C TYR A 230 -9.24 -22.69 -2.89
N THR A 231 -8.22 -22.12 -2.26
CA THR A 231 -8.28 -21.62 -0.87
C THR A 231 -8.79 -20.18 -0.86
N LEU A 232 -9.21 -19.70 0.32
CA LEU A 232 -9.56 -18.29 0.50
C LEU A 232 -8.38 -17.37 0.13
N ALA A 233 -7.14 -17.75 0.48
CA ALA A 233 -5.95 -17.00 0.12
C ALA A 233 -5.76 -16.87 -1.40
N ASN A 234 -6.09 -17.90 -2.19
CA ASN A 234 -6.03 -17.81 -3.64
C ASN A 234 -7.08 -16.85 -4.22
N VAL A 235 -8.27 -16.80 -3.63
CA VAL A 235 -9.29 -15.82 -4.03
C VAL A 235 -8.80 -14.40 -3.78
N PHE A 236 -8.19 -14.12 -2.62
CA PHE A 236 -7.57 -12.82 -2.34
C PHE A 236 -6.48 -12.47 -3.36
N GLU A 237 -5.60 -13.42 -3.69
CA GLU A 237 -4.57 -13.23 -4.71
C GLU A 237 -5.16 -12.85 -6.07
N PHE A 238 -6.15 -13.62 -6.56
CA PHE A 238 -6.80 -13.34 -7.84
C PHE A 238 -7.53 -12.00 -7.85
N LEU A 239 -8.17 -11.62 -6.75
CA LEU A 239 -8.81 -10.32 -6.61
C LEU A 239 -7.77 -9.19 -6.70
N ILE A 240 -6.63 -9.30 -6.01
CA ILE A 240 -5.57 -8.30 -6.06
C ILE A 240 -5.06 -8.12 -7.50
N TYR A 241 -4.68 -9.22 -8.18
CA TYR A 241 -4.26 -9.13 -9.58
C TYR A 241 -5.36 -8.57 -10.48
N GLY A 242 -6.61 -8.98 -10.25
CA GLY A 242 -7.77 -8.53 -11.00
C GLY A 242 -7.98 -7.02 -10.92
N THR A 243 -7.82 -6.41 -9.74
CA THR A 243 -7.91 -4.95 -9.60
C THR A 243 -6.87 -4.23 -10.44
N GLY A 244 -5.62 -4.73 -10.50
CA GLY A 244 -4.61 -4.08 -11.33
C GLY A 244 -4.87 -4.19 -12.82
N VAL A 245 -5.22 -5.39 -13.28
CA VAL A 245 -5.39 -5.69 -14.72
C VAL A 245 -6.68 -5.12 -15.28
N PHE A 246 -7.79 -5.20 -14.54
CA PHE A 246 -9.11 -4.85 -15.06
C PHE A 246 -9.59 -3.46 -14.66
N THR A 247 -9.06 -2.87 -13.59
CA THR A 247 -9.50 -1.53 -13.15
C THR A 247 -8.38 -0.50 -13.29
N ASN A 248 -7.28 -0.64 -12.56
CA ASN A 248 -6.33 0.47 -12.42
C ASN A 248 -5.60 0.81 -13.73
N LEU A 249 -4.98 -0.19 -14.38
CA LEU A 249 -4.22 0.04 -15.61
C LEU A 249 -5.11 0.52 -16.78
N PRO A 250 -6.28 -0.11 -17.09
CA PRO A 250 -7.13 0.37 -18.17
C PRO A 250 -7.68 1.78 -17.93
N VAL A 251 -8.05 2.11 -16.69
CA VAL A 251 -8.55 3.45 -16.33
C VAL A 251 -7.44 4.50 -16.50
N ALA A 252 -6.22 4.22 -16.03
CA ALA A 252 -5.08 5.12 -16.22
C ALA A 252 -4.79 5.36 -17.72
N ILE A 253 -4.77 4.30 -18.54
CA ILE A 253 -4.59 4.43 -19.99
C ILE A 253 -5.70 5.27 -20.62
N TYR A 254 -6.96 5.01 -20.24
CA TYR A 254 -8.12 5.74 -20.75
C TYR A 254 -8.06 7.24 -20.39
N ASN A 255 -7.68 7.57 -19.15
CA ASN A 255 -7.56 8.95 -18.69
C ASN A 255 -6.41 9.69 -19.37
N ILE A 256 -5.25 9.04 -19.57
CA ILE A 256 -4.15 9.60 -20.38
C ILE A 256 -4.61 9.86 -21.82
N TYR A 257 -5.24 8.87 -22.46
CA TYR A 257 -5.77 9.01 -23.81
C TYR A 257 -6.77 10.16 -23.92
N ARG A 258 -7.74 10.22 -23.00
CA ARG A 258 -8.77 11.27 -22.96
C ARG A 258 -8.14 12.64 -22.74
N SER A 259 -7.18 12.75 -21.83
CA SER A 259 -6.44 13.97 -21.54
C SER A 259 -5.69 14.48 -22.78
N TYR A 260 -5.09 13.59 -23.57
CA TYR A 260 -4.37 13.95 -24.79
C TYR A 260 -5.32 14.33 -25.93
N LYS A 261 -6.43 13.62 -26.06
CA LYS A 261 -7.49 13.93 -27.02
C LYS A 261 -8.11 15.31 -26.77
N LEU A 262 -8.30 15.66 -25.50
CA LEU A 262 -8.85 16.95 -25.08
C LEU A 262 -7.78 18.05 -24.96
N ARG A 263 -6.50 17.74 -25.20
CA ARG A 263 -5.35 18.66 -25.07
C ARG A 263 -5.25 19.31 -23.69
N THR A 264 -5.63 18.59 -22.64
CA THR A 264 -5.54 19.06 -21.25
C THR A 264 -4.31 18.52 -20.51
N GLY A 265 -3.69 17.45 -21.02
CA GLY A 265 -2.50 16.84 -20.42
C GLY A 265 -1.19 17.46 -20.87
N LYS A 266 -0.06 16.87 -20.45
CA LYS A 266 1.28 17.37 -20.82
C LYS A 266 1.70 17.07 -22.27
N MET A 267 0.86 16.37 -23.04
CA MET A 267 1.07 16.08 -24.48
C MET A 267 2.46 15.51 -24.82
N ARG A 268 2.99 14.64 -23.96
CA ARG A 268 4.32 14.05 -24.16
C ARG A 268 4.35 13.07 -25.34
N SER A 269 5.51 12.95 -25.96
CA SER A 269 5.75 11.87 -26.93
C SER A 269 5.60 10.50 -26.27
N PRO A 270 5.29 9.43 -27.01
CA PRO A 270 5.12 8.09 -26.42
C PRO A 270 6.34 7.61 -25.62
N LEU A 271 7.56 7.92 -26.07
CA LEU A 271 8.79 7.56 -25.35
C LEU A 271 8.93 8.33 -24.02
N GLU A 272 8.65 9.63 -24.04
CA GLU A 272 8.68 10.44 -22.81
C GLU A 272 7.55 10.07 -21.85
N ALA A 273 6.39 9.65 -22.37
CA ALA A 273 5.25 9.20 -21.57
C ALA A 273 5.54 7.89 -20.82
N LEU A 274 6.33 6.98 -21.42
CA LEU A 274 6.73 5.71 -20.82
C LEU A 274 7.99 5.82 -19.95
N ARG A 275 8.72 6.94 -20.05
CA ARG A 275 10.02 7.14 -19.39
C ARG A 275 10.04 6.75 -17.90
N PRO A 276 9.06 7.12 -17.06
CA PRO A 276 9.11 6.76 -15.65
C PRO A 276 9.05 5.25 -15.38
N LEU A 277 8.36 4.49 -16.24
CA LEU A 277 8.18 3.05 -16.06
C LEU A 277 9.52 2.29 -16.12
N TRP A 278 10.53 2.82 -16.81
CA TRP A 278 11.85 2.18 -16.87
C TRP A 278 12.47 2.00 -15.49
N SER A 279 12.35 2.99 -14.60
CA SER A 279 12.94 2.91 -13.26
C SER A 279 12.30 1.78 -12.45
N PHE A 280 10.97 1.68 -12.51
CA PHE A 280 10.23 0.60 -11.86
C PHE A 280 10.60 -0.77 -12.46
N LEU A 281 10.60 -0.90 -13.79
CA LEU A 281 10.90 -2.14 -14.50
C LEU A 281 12.33 -2.62 -14.23
N THR A 282 13.30 -1.70 -14.17
CA THR A 282 14.69 -2.03 -13.85
C THR A 282 14.82 -2.58 -12.43
N VAL A 283 14.21 -1.94 -11.43
CA VAL A 283 14.24 -2.47 -10.05
C VAL A 283 13.52 -3.81 -9.96
N PHE A 284 12.33 -3.92 -10.56
CA PHE A 284 11.59 -5.18 -10.61
C PHE A 284 12.42 -6.32 -11.23
N ALA A 285 13.08 -6.06 -12.35
CA ALA A 285 13.92 -7.05 -13.04
C ALA A 285 15.14 -7.45 -12.19
N ILE A 286 15.87 -6.47 -11.63
CA ILE A 286 17.04 -6.75 -10.79
C ILE A 286 16.64 -7.55 -9.54
N CYS A 287 15.61 -7.12 -8.82
CA CYS A 287 15.11 -7.82 -7.65
C CYS A 287 14.62 -9.23 -8.01
N SER A 288 13.91 -9.39 -9.13
CA SER A 288 13.41 -10.71 -9.54
C SER A 288 14.55 -11.64 -9.94
N VAL A 289 15.55 -11.16 -10.69
CA VAL A 289 16.75 -11.95 -10.99
C VAL A 289 17.47 -12.34 -9.70
N TRP A 290 17.64 -11.42 -8.76
CA TRP A 290 18.27 -11.71 -7.48
C TRP A 290 17.51 -12.77 -6.68
N VAL A 291 16.19 -12.63 -6.55
CA VAL A 291 15.32 -13.56 -5.81
C VAL A 291 15.33 -14.95 -6.43
N HIS A 292 15.24 -15.07 -7.76
CA HIS A 292 15.26 -16.36 -8.46
C HIS A 292 16.63 -17.03 -8.53
N LYS A 293 17.72 -16.24 -8.51
CA LYS A 293 19.09 -16.78 -8.45
C LYS A 293 19.53 -17.13 -7.04
N SER A 294 18.87 -16.58 -6.03
CA SER A 294 19.16 -16.89 -4.63
C SER A 294 18.52 -18.21 -4.26
N THR A 295 19.34 -19.15 -3.78
CA THR A 295 18.89 -20.52 -3.47
C THR A 295 17.98 -20.62 -2.24
N ARG A 296 17.88 -19.56 -1.41
CA ARG A 296 17.17 -19.60 -0.11
C ARG A 296 16.37 -18.34 0.24
N LEU A 297 16.49 -17.26 -0.54
CA LEU A 297 16.01 -15.94 -0.12
C LEU A 297 14.48 -15.84 0.07
N PRO A 298 13.63 -16.40 -0.83
CA PRO A 298 12.18 -16.40 -0.60
C PRO A 298 11.76 -17.18 0.66
N ASP A 299 12.60 -18.11 1.10
CA ASP A 299 12.24 -19.06 2.15
C ASP A 299 12.72 -18.67 3.54
N TYR A 300 13.77 -17.85 3.67
CA TYR A 300 14.41 -17.58 4.96
C TYR A 300 14.01 -16.25 5.61
N ASP A 301 13.88 -15.15 4.86
CA ASP A 301 13.72 -13.80 5.44
C ASP A 301 12.72 -12.94 4.64
N LEU A 302 11.48 -13.42 4.52
CA LEU A 302 10.47 -12.76 3.68
C LEU A 302 10.12 -11.34 4.13
N ARG A 303 10.09 -11.08 5.45
CA ARG A 303 9.81 -9.73 6.00
C ARG A 303 10.89 -8.72 5.62
N VAL A 304 12.16 -9.10 5.73
CA VAL A 304 13.29 -8.25 5.33
C VAL A 304 13.30 -8.06 3.82
N LEU A 305 12.97 -9.09 3.05
CA LEU A 305 12.82 -8.96 1.60
C LEU A 305 11.75 -7.92 1.24
N PHE A 306 10.56 -7.97 1.89
CA PHE A 306 9.51 -6.97 1.67
C PHE A 306 9.93 -5.57 2.11
N LEU A 307 10.61 -5.45 3.24
CA LEU A 307 11.14 -4.16 3.70
C LEU A 307 12.15 -3.59 2.69
N LEU A 308 13.08 -4.40 2.19
CA LEU A 308 14.07 -3.97 1.21
C LEU A 308 13.41 -3.54 -0.10
N ILE A 309 12.50 -4.36 -0.64
CA ILE A 309 11.79 -4.04 -1.89
C ILE A 309 10.97 -2.77 -1.70
N GLY A 310 10.25 -2.65 -0.58
CA GLY A 310 9.46 -1.48 -0.23
C GLY A 310 10.30 -0.21 -0.14
N THR A 311 11.47 -0.27 0.49
CA THR A 311 12.43 0.85 0.60
C THR A 311 12.98 1.25 -0.77
N VAL A 312 13.44 0.28 -1.58
CA VAL A 312 13.98 0.57 -2.92
C VAL A 312 12.89 1.11 -3.84
N PHE A 313 11.68 0.54 -3.79
CA PHE A 313 10.52 1.04 -4.51
C PHE A 313 10.18 2.46 -4.10
N SER A 314 10.08 2.75 -2.80
CA SER A 314 9.74 4.07 -2.29
C SER A 314 10.76 5.13 -2.75
N ASN A 315 12.04 4.79 -2.81
CA ASN A 315 13.07 5.67 -3.37
C ASN A 315 12.81 6.00 -4.86
N VAL A 316 12.44 4.99 -5.65
CA VAL A 316 12.07 5.17 -7.07
C VAL A 316 10.75 5.95 -7.22
N ALA A 317 9.76 5.68 -6.37
CA ALA A 317 8.49 6.36 -6.36
C ALA A 317 8.68 7.85 -6.05
N VAL A 318 9.43 8.21 -5.02
CA VAL A 318 9.73 9.63 -4.70
C VAL A 318 10.40 10.36 -5.87
N SER A 319 11.21 9.65 -6.67
CA SER A 319 11.84 10.21 -7.86
C SER A 319 10.84 10.59 -8.96
N ILE A 320 9.73 9.85 -9.13
CA ILE A 320 8.70 10.25 -10.13
C ILE A 320 8.00 11.55 -9.71
N PHE A 321 7.94 11.83 -8.40
CA PHE A 321 7.35 13.06 -7.87
C PHE A 321 8.26 14.27 -8.17
N PHE A 322 9.58 14.07 -8.10
CA PHE A 322 10.60 15.12 -8.22
C PHE A 322 11.01 15.49 -9.64
N PHE A 323 11.37 14.51 -10.46
CA PHE A 323 12.27 14.75 -11.61
C PHE A 323 11.57 15.18 -12.90
N PHE A 324 10.26 15.43 -12.85
CA PHE A 324 9.41 15.27 -14.02
C PHE A 324 8.27 16.27 -14.11
N HIS A 325 8.37 17.34 -13.31
CA HIS A 325 7.48 18.48 -13.39
C HIS A 325 7.78 19.35 -14.59
#